data_AF-A0A6P3E3S1-F1
#
_entry.id   AF-A0A6P3E3S1-F1
#
_cell.length_a   1.000
_cell.length_b   1.000
_cell.length_c   1.000
_cell.angle_alpha   90.00
_cell.angle_beta   90.00
_cell.angle_gamma   90.00
#
_symmetry.space_group_name_H-M   'P 1'
#
loop_
_entity.id
_entity.type
_entity.pdbx_description
1 polymer ?
#
loop_
_entity_poly.entity_id
_entity_poly.type
_entity_poly.pdbx_seq_one_letter_code
_entity_poly.pdbx_strand_id
1 'polypeptide(L)'
;MEAVPSRCLFLLFLSTCKLSPGAAAEVQAPSDGPGTQEPVRLADVQTAMEFIAAAEVAVIGFFQDLEVPAVSLIHSVVQNFQDVSFGISTASEVLAHYNITGNTISLFRLVDKKQLDLKGEDIESMDATKLSRFIESNNLHLVTEYNAITAIGLFNSMIPIHLLLIMNKASSEFEENLHRFQEAAKLFQGRILFILVDSGVKQNEKAISFFKLKMSELPALAIYQTLDDKWDTLPITEVLIEQVQNFCDGFLKGKGLRENHESEEKTSKVEL
;
A
#
# COMPACT_ATOMS: atom_id res chain seq x y z
N MET A 1 -24.92 -64.90 2.59
CA MET A 1 -24.51 -63.91 3.61
C MET A 1 -24.07 -62.69 2.85
N GLU A 2 -25.04 -61.85 2.48
CA GLU A 2 -25.32 -60.49 3.02
C GLU A 2 -24.80 -59.48 1.98
N ALA A 3 -25.52 -58.49 1.47
CA ALA A 3 -26.79 -57.88 1.85
C ALA A 3 -27.59 -57.39 0.62
N VAL A 4 -28.89 -57.16 0.86
CA VAL A 4 -30.00 -56.80 -0.03
C VAL A 4 -30.01 -55.28 -0.36
N PRO A 5 -30.63 -54.84 -1.48
CA PRO A 5 -30.70 -53.46 -1.93
C PRO A 5 -31.93 -52.72 -1.36
N SER A 6 -31.97 -51.38 -1.42
CA SER A 6 -33.20 -50.62 -1.16
C SER A 6 -33.40 -49.52 -2.19
N ARG A 7 -34.45 -49.73 -2.99
CA ARG A 7 -35.11 -48.79 -3.89
C ARG A 7 -36.25 -48.14 -3.11
N CYS A 8 -36.31 -46.80 -3.08
CA CYS A 8 -37.57 -46.09 -2.82
C CYS A 8 -37.94 -45.28 -4.07
N LEU A 9 -38.89 -45.85 -4.82
CA LEU A 9 -39.81 -45.12 -5.71
C LEU A 9 -40.96 -44.55 -4.86
N PHE A 10 -41.76 -43.66 -5.45
CA PHE A 10 -42.98 -42.98 -4.97
C PHE A 10 -42.71 -41.56 -4.44
N LEU A 11 -43.33 -40.46 -4.89
CA LEU A 11 -44.49 -40.22 -5.76
C LEU A 11 -44.37 -38.85 -6.43
N LEU A 12 -44.78 -38.81 -7.69
CA LEU A 12 -45.16 -37.60 -8.42
C LEU A 12 -46.34 -36.93 -7.71
N PHE A 13 -46.22 -35.65 -7.36
CA PHE A 13 -47.36 -34.75 -7.29
C PHE A 13 -47.08 -33.53 -8.16
N LEU A 14 -47.69 -33.57 -9.34
CA LEU A 14 -47.93 -32.40 -10.18
C LEU A 14 -49.00 -31.57 -9.49
N SER A 15 -48.68 -30.33 -9.11
CA SER A 15 -49.70 -29.31 -8.93
C SER A 15 -49.22 -28.03 -9.60
N THR A 16 -49.87 -27.74 -10.71
CA THR A 16 -49.75 -26.52 -11.51
C THR A 16 -50.46 -25.38 -10.79
N CYS A 17 -49.72 -24.35 -10.39
CA CYS A 17 -50.30 -23.04 -10.08
C CYS A 17 -49.58 -21.95 -10.87
N LYS A 18 -50.40 -21.12 -11.49
CA LYS A 18 -50.12 -20.17 -12.57
C LYS A 18 -49.20 -19.02 -12.16
N LEU A 19 -48.46 -18.53 -13.17
CA LEU A 19 -47.79 -17.24 -13.20
C LEU A 19 -48.75 -16.05 -12.96
N SER A 20 -48.23 -15.04 -12.27
CA SER A 20 -48.46 -13.61 -12.60
C SER A 20 -47.13 -12.85 -12.38
N PRO A 21 -46.80 -11.83 -13.17
CA PRO A 21 -45.43 -11.32 -13.33
C PRO A 21 -45.16 -10.12 -12.41
N GLY A 22 -43.95 -10.03 -11.87
CA GLY A 22 -43.53 -8.88 -11.08
C GLY A 22 -42.04 -8.89 -10.78
N ALA A 23 -41.31 -8.04 -11.51
CA ALA A 23 -39.92 -7.63 -11.28
C ALA A 23 -38.89 -8.77 -11.15
N ALA A 24 -38.40 -9.25 -12.31
CA ALA A 24 -37.09 -9.87 -12.35
C ALA A 24 -36.05 -8.78 -11.99
N ALA A 25 -35.50 -8.88 -10.78
CA ALA A 25 -34.20 -8.30 -10.51
C ALA A 25 -33.21 -9.00 -11.43
N GLU A 26 -32.67 -8.28 -12.41
CA GLU A 26 -31.53 -8.73 -13.19
C GLU A 26 -30.34 -8.88 -12.24
N VAL A 27 -30.10 -10.12 -11.81
CA VAL A 27 -28.81 -10.52 -11.27
C VAL A 27 -27.87 -10.57 -12.47
N GLN A 28 -27.15 -9.47 -12.71
CA GLN A 28 -26.03 -9.46 -13.64
C GLN A 28 -24.98 -10.46 -13.15
N ALA A 29 -24.80 -11.51 -13.94
CA ALA A 29 -23.64 -12.39 -13.84
C ALA A 29 -22.36 -11.58 -14.17
N PRO A 30 -21.21 -11.92 -13.58
CA PRO A 30 -19.98 -11.17 -13.80
C PRO A 30 -19.55 -11.33 -15.26
N SER A 31 -19.39 -10.19 -15.95
CA SER A 31 -18.86 -10.13 -17.31
C SER A 31 -17.34 -10.18 -17.23
N ASP A 32 -16.75 -11.32 -17.61
CA ASP A 32 -15.31 -11.50 -17.78
C ASP A 32 -14.80 -10.67 -18.98
N GLY A 33 -14.44 -9.42 -18.71
CA GLY A 33 -13.49 -8.60 -19.46
C GLY A 33 -12.41 -8.09 -18.51
N PRO A 34 -11.34 -7.43 -18.98
CA PRO A 34 -10.47 -6.69 -18.06
C PRO A 34 -11.34 -5.63 -17.40
N GLY A 35 -11.71 -5.87 -16.14
CA GLY A 35 -12.70 -5.05 -15.44
C GLY A 35 -12.22 -3.61 -15.36
N THR A 36 -12.97 -2.69 -15.97
CA THR A 36 -12.79 -1.25 -15.80
C THR A 36 -13.02 -0.95 -14.32
N GLN A 37 -11.96 -0.61 -13.58
CA GLN A 37 -12.06 -0.24 -12.16
C GLN A 37 -12.90 1.04 -12.04
N GLU A 38 -13.96 1.06 -11.23
CA GLU A 38 -14.77 2.27 -11.03
C GLU A 38 -14.77 2.67 -9.55
N PRO A 39 -14.84 3.97 -9.22
CA PRO A 39 -14.99 4.40 -7.84
C PRO A 39 -16.30 3.88 -7.23
N VAL A 40 -16.19 3.27 -6.05
CA VAL A 40 -17.34 2.74 -5.30
C VAL A 40 -18.12 3.89 -4.67
N ARG A 41 -19.46 3.89 -4.79
CA ARG A 41 -20.30 4.88 -4.09
C ARG A 41 -20.44 4.53 -2.62
N LEU A 42 -20.01 5.45 -1.75
CA LEU A 42 -20.05 5.31 -0.30
C LEU A 42 -21.23 6.11 0.25
N ALA A 43 -22.36 5.43 0.46
CA ALA A 43 -23.64 6.06 0.77
C ALA A 43 -23.80 6.47 2.24
N ASP A 44 -23.04 5.86 3.14
CA ASP A 44 -23.13 6.08 4.58
C ASP A 44 -21.76 5.88 5.25
N VAL A 45 -21.67 6.31 6.51
CA VAL A 45 -20.43 6.30 7.30
C VAL A 45 -19.88 4.89 7.48
N GLN A 46 -20.74 3.90 7.73
CA GLN A 46 -20.31 2.53 7.97
C GLN A 46 -19.67 1.94 6.72
N THR A 47 -20.33 2.10 5.57
CA THR A 47 -19.81 1.68 4.26
C THR A 47 -18.46 2.34 3.96
N ALA A 48 -18.31 3.64 4.24
CA ALA A 48 -17.05 4.34 4.04
C ALA A 48 -15.93 3.83 4.96
N MET A 49 -16.22 3.57 6.23
CA MET A 49 -15.25 3.04 7.19
C MET A 49 -14.79 1.63 6.81
N GLU A 50 -15.72 0.75 6.44
CA GLU A 50 -15.41 -0.61 5.99
C GLU A 50 -14.58 -0.59 4.71
N PHE A 51 -14.92 0.29 3.77
CA PHE A 51 -14.17 0.48 2.53
C PHE A 51 -12.71 0.88 2.80
N ILE A 52 -12.47 1.86 3.67
CA ILE A 52 -11.11 2.29 4.04
C ILE A 52 -10.37 1.16 4.78
N ALA A 53 -11.03 0.47 5.70
CA ALA A 53 -10.40 -0.59 6.49
C ALA A 53 -10.05 -1.85 5.68
N ALA A 54 -10.71 -2.05 4.53
CA ALA A 54 -10.45 -3.18 3.64
C ALA A 54 -9.24 -2.99 2.71
N ALA A 55 -8.66 -1.79 2.67
CA ALA A 55 -7.54 -1.46 1.79
C ALA A 55 -6.35 -0.91 2.57
N GLU A 56 -5.14 -1.14 2.06
CA GLU A 56 -3.95 -0.47 2.60
C GLU A 56 -3.89 1.00 2.19
N VAL A 57 -4.36 1.28 0.97
CA VAL A 57 -4.48 2.63 0.42
C VAL A 57 -5.86 2.80 -0.21
N ALA A 58 -6.60 3.81 0.23
CA ALA A 58 -7.90 4.18 -0.31
C ALA A 58 -7.92 5.65 -0.69
N VAL A 59 -8.45 5.98 -1.86
CA VAL A 59 -8.67 7.35 -2.33
C VAL A 59 -10.18 7.60 -2.39
N ILE A 60 -10.65 8.62 -1.67
CA ILE A 60 -12.07 8.97 -1.66
C ILE A 60 -12.25 10.41 -2.14
N GLY A 61 -13.09 10.59 -3.17
CA GLY A 61 -13.62 11.89 -3.55
C GLY A 61 -14.83 12.24 -2.69
N PHE A 62 -14.70 13.25 -1.82
CA PHE A 62 -15.78 13.80 -1.03
C PHE A 62 -16.27 15.11 -1.67
N PHE A 63 -17.47 15.09 -2.24
CA PHE A 63 -17.98 16.21 -3.02
C PHE A 63 -19.37 16.68 -2.54
N GLN A 64 -19.68 17.96 -2.75
CA GLN A 64 -21.02 18.48 -2.47
C GLN A 64 -22.04 17.96 -3.51
N ASP A 65 -21.60 17.77 -4.75
CA ASP A 65 -22.37 17.22 -5.85
C ASP A 65 -21.44 16.52 -6.85
N LEU A 66 -22.01 15.81 -7.83
CA LEU A 66 -21.26 15.01 -8.79
C LEU A 66 -20.85 15.78 -10.06
N GLU A 67 -21.25 17.05 -10.20
CA GLU A 67 -21.03 17.85 -11.41
C GLU A 67 -19.69 18.62 -11.34
N VAL A 68 -18.89 18.39 -10.30
CA VAL A 68 -17.60 19.05 -10.11
C VAL A 68 -16.51 18.41 -10.99
N PRO A 69 -15.58 19.19 -11.58
CA PRO A 69 -14.53 18.66 -12.45
C PRO A 69 -13.66 17.55 -11.83
N ALA A 70 -13.50 17.58 -10.51
CA ALA A 70 -12.74 16.60 -9.74
C ALA A 70 -13.33 15.18 -9.80
N VAL A 71 -14.64 15.03 -10.03
CA VAL A 71 -15.28 13.70 -10.19
C VAL A 71 -14.73 13.02 -11.45
N SER A 72 -14.80 13.70 -12.59
CA SER A 72 -14.23 13.23 -13.86
C SER A 72 -12.74 12.92 -13.75
N LEU A 73 -12.03 13.70 -12.94
CA LEU A 73 -10.61 13.49 -12.71
C LEU A 73 -10.32 12.15 -12.02
N ILE A 74 -11.06 11.80 -10.95
CA ILE A 74 -10.91 10.51 -10.27
C ILE A 74 -11.18 9.36 -11.25
N HIS A 75 -12.26 9.45 -12.02
CA HIS A 75 -12.58 8.45 -13.04
C HIS A 75 -11.48 8.33 -14.11
N SER A 76 -10.73 9.40 -14.40
CA SER A 76 -9.64 9.36 -15.38
C SER A 76 -8.38 8.64 -14.89
N VAL A 77 -8.14 8.59 -13.58
CA VAL A 77 -6.90 8.02 -13.00
C VAL A 77 -7.08 6.63 -12.40
N VAL A 78 -8.31 6.23 -12.07
CA VAL A 78 -8.59 4.96 -11.37
C VAL A 78 -8.01 3.73 -12.06
N GLN A 79 -7.97 3.70 -13.40
CA GLN A 79 -7.40 2.57 -14.17
C GLN A 79 -5.89 2.42 -14.02
N ASN A 80 -5.19 3.46 -13.56
CA ASN A 80 -3.75 3.45 -13.43
C ASN A 80 -3.28 2.78 -12.13
N PHE A 81 -4.19 2.49 -11.19
CA PHE A 81 -3.86 2.07 -9.83
C PHE A 81 -4.70 0.86 -9.39
N GLN A 82 -4.27 -0.33 -9.80
CA GLN A 82 -4.96 -1.59 -9.51
C GLN A 82 -4.91 -1.99 -8.03
N ASP A 83 -3.91 -1.48 -7.30
CA ASP A 83 -3.63 -1.73 -5.89
C ASP A 83 -4.24 -0.68 -4.95
N VAL A 84 -4.89 0.36 -5.50
CA VAL A 84 -5.55 1.42 -4.74
C VAL A 84 -7.07 1.29 -4.84
N SER A 85 -7.76 1.36 -3.71
CA SER A 85 -9.23 1.36 -3.70
C SER A 85 -9.77 2.78 -3.91
N PHE A 86 -10.68 2.97 -4.85
CA PHE A 86 -11.30 4.28 -5.12
C PHE A 86 -12.75 4.33 -4.68
N GLY A 87 -13.13 5.41 -3.98
CA GLY A 87 -14.49 5.67 -3.55
C GLY A 87 -14.93 7.10 -3.87
N ILE A 88 -16.24 7.32 -3.94
CA ILE A 88 -16.84 8.65 -4.02
C ILE A 88 -18.01 8.73 -3.03
N SER A 89 -18.12 9.84 -2.32
CA SER A 89 -19.28 10.14 -1.48
C SER A 89 -19.73 11.59 -1.64
N THR A 90 -21.05 11.76 -1.66
CA THR A 90 -21.73 13.06 -1.53
C THR A 90 -22.63 13.12 -0.29
N ALA A 91 -22.60 12.09 0.56
CA ALA A 91 -23.45 11.98 1.74
C ALA A 91 -22.95 12.90 2.86
N SER A 92 -23.81 13.81 3.33
CA SER A 92 -23.43 14.86 4.29
C SER A 92 -22.84 14.32 5.59
N GLU A 93 -23.34 13.18 6.05
CA GLU A 93 -22.93 12.45 7.23
C GLU A 93 -21.53 11.82 7.06
N VAL A 94 -21.21 11.35 5.86
CA VAL A 94 -19.88 10.83 5.52
C VAL A 94 -18.88 11.99 5.49
N LEU A 95 -19.22 13.09 4.81
CA LEU A 95 -18.38 14.29 4.76
C LEU A 95 -18.09 14.81 6.18
N ALA A 96 -19.12 14.92 7.02
CA ALA A 96 -18.96 15.36 8.41
C ALA A 96 -18.08 14.41 9.24
N HIS A 97 -18.20 13.09 9.05
CA HIS A 97 -17.39 12.10 9.77
C HIS A 97 -15.88 12.25 9.50
N TYR A 98 -15.50 12.55 8.25
CA TYR A 98 -14.10 12.73 7.84
C TYR A 98 -13.63 14.19 7.88
N ASN A 99 -14.37 15.06 8.59
CA ASN A 99 -14.07 16.49 8.74
C ASN A 99 -13.95 17.26 7.42
N ILE A 100 -14.79 16.91 6.43
CA ILE A 100 -14.81 17.51 5.10
C ILE A 100 -15.81 18.66 5.05
N THR A 101 -15.33 19.88 4.76
CA THR A 101 -16.15 21.10 4.69
C THR A 101 -16.38 21.62 3.28
N GLY A 102 -15.74 21.03 2.27
CA GLY A 102 -15.79 21.43 0.87
C GLY A 102 -15.26 20.30 -0.03
N ASN A 103 -15.37 20.44 -1.35
CA ASN A 103 -14.87 19.44 -2.30
C ASN A 103 -13.40 19.07 -1.99
N THR A 104 -13.18 17.79 -1.70
CA THR A 104 -11.90 17.27 -1.20
C THR A 104 -11.63 15.90 -1.82
N ILE A 105 -10.39 15.65 -2.22
CA ILE A 105 -9.91 14.30 -2.50
C ILE A 105 -9.02 13.89 -1.34
N SER A 106 -9.39 12.84 -0.62
CA SER A 106 -8.63 12.33 0.51
C SER A 106 -7.99 10.98 0.19
N LEU A 107 -6.73 10.83 0.54
CA LEU A 107 -6.02 9.54 0.51
C LEU A 107 -5.82 9.04 1.95
N PHE A 108 -6.25 7.82 2.21
CA PHE A 108 -6.14 7.13 3.47
C PHE A 108 -5.05 6.05 3.37
N ARG A 109 -4.16 6.01 4.35
CA ARG A 109 -3.09 4.99 4.46
C ARG A 109 -3.26 4.19 5.73
N LEU A 110 -3.34 2.87 5.61
CA LEU A 110 -3.44 1.98 6.75
C LEU A 110 -2.13 1.92 7.54
N VAL A 111 -0.99 1.91 6.85
CA VAL A 111 0.33 1.68 7.45
C VAL A 111 0.62 2.64 8.61
N ASP A 112 0.25 3.91 8.47
CA ASP A 112 0.45 4.95 9.46
C ASP A 112 -0.83 5.68 9.89
N LYS A 113 -1.99 5.13 9.52
CA LYS A 113 -3.34 5.62 9.85
C LYS A 113 -3.54 7.10 9.48
N LYS A 114 -2.94 7.53 8.35
CA LYS A 114 -2.95 8.92 7.90
C LYS A 114 -4.08 9.18 6.91
N GLN A 115 -4.72 10.34 7.04
CA GLN A 115 -5.57 10.95 6.02
C GLN A 115 -4.83 12.14 5.42
N LEU A 116 -4.75 12.20 4.10
CA LEU A 116 -4.11 13.26 3.33
C LEU A 116 -5.14 13.91 2.41
N ASP A 117 -5.43 15.20 2.65
CA ASP A 117 -6.49 15.92 1.92
C ASP A 117 -5.91 16.84 0.86
N LEU A 118 -6.48 16.79 -0.34
CA LEU A 118 -6.35 17.79 -1.39
C LEU A 118 -7.64 18.62 -1.44
N LYS A 119 -7.53 19.93 -1.15
CA LYS A 119 -8.69 20.83 -1.02
C LYS A 119 -8.36 22.26 -1.48
N GLY A 120 -9.39 23.06 -1.77
CA GLY A 120 -9.22 24.46 -2.16
C GLY A 120 -8.40 24.62 -3.45
N GLU A 121 -7.39 25.48 -3.44
CA GLU A 121 -6.56 25.74 -4.64
C GLU A 121 -5.88 24.47 -5.20
N ASP A 122 -5.59 23.48 -4.34
CA ASP A 122 -5.02 22.20 -4.76
C ASP A 122 -5.98 21.46 -5.70
N ILE A 123 -7.28 21.42 -5.38
CA ILE A 123 -8.28 20.71 -6.19
C ILE A 123 -8.63 21.51 -7.45
N GLU A 124 -8.67 22.84 -7.37
CA GLU A 124 -9.01 23.73 -8.49
C GLU A 124 -7.94 23.70 -9.59
N SER A 125 -6.67 23.59 -9.22
CA SER A 125 -5.55 23.50 -10.16
C SER A 125 -5.14 22.06 -10.49
N MET A 126 -5.90 21.07 -10.01
CA MET A 126 -5.57 19.65 -10.17
C MET A 126 -5.75 19.18 -11.61
N ASP A 127 -4.82 18.34 -12.07
CA ASP A 127 -4.92 17.60 -13.32
C ASP A 127 -4.57 16.12 -13.07
N ALA A 128 -4.77 15.27 -14.09
CA ALA A 128 -4.61 13.83 -13.94
C ALA A 128 -3.16 13.46 -13.57
N THR A 129 -2.19 14.23 -14.04
CA THR A 129 -0.77 13.99 -13.76
C THR A 129 -0.45 14.33 -12.31
N LYS A 130 -0.96 15.45 -11.79
CA LYS A 130 -0.79 15.86 -10.39
C LYS A 130 -1.47 14.88 -9.45
N LEU A 131 -2.70 14.45 -9.78
CA LEU A 131 -3.42 13.46 -8.97
C LEU A 131 -2.70 12.11 -8.98
N SER A 132 -2.28 11.62 -10.14
CA SER A 132 -1.50 10.37 -10.21
C SER A 132 -0.21 10.45 -9.39
N ARG A 133 0.55 11.56 -9.49
CA ARG A 133 1.76 11.74 -8.65
C ARG A 133 1.45 11.79 -7.15
N PHE A 134 0.36 12.44 -6.77
CA PHE A 134 -0.08 12.47 -5.38
C PHE A 134 -0.40 11.05 -4.88
N ILE A 135 -1.10 10.25 -5.68
CA ILE A 135 -1.41 8.85 -5.34
C ILE A 135 -0.12 8.03 -5.29
N GLU A 136 0.69 8.03 -6.35
CA GLU A 136 1.96 7.27 -6.42
C GLU A 136 2.89 7.58 -5.24
N SER A 137 3.09 8.86 -4.93
CA SER A 137 3.98 9.26 -3.83
C SER A 137 3.44 8.85 -2.46
N ASN A 138 2.13 8.62 -2.31
CA ASN A 138 1.52 8.23 -1.04
C ASN A 138 1.00 6.79 -1.04
N ASN A 139 1.28 6.01 -2.09
CA ASN A 139 0.85 4.62 -2.22
C ASN A 139 1.75 3.70 -1.38
N LEU A 140 1.62 3.83 -0.05
CA LEU A 140 2.42 3.08 0.90
C LEU A 140 1.64 1.88 1.45
N HIS A 141 2.22 0.71 1.21
CA HIS A 141 1.74 -0.60 1.63
C HIS A 141 2.62 -1.14 2.75
N LEU A 142 2.18 -2.24 3.38
CA LEU A 142 2.95 -2.93 4.41
C LEU A 142 4.38 -3.22 3.94
N VAL A 143 4.54 -3.65 2.68
CA VAL A 143 5.82 -3.68 1.97
C VAL A 143 5.72 -2.78 0.75
N THR A 144 6.49 -1.69 0.73
CA THR A 144 6.47 -0.71 -0.37
C THR A 144 7.73 -0.81 -1.22
N GLU A 145 7.60 -0.84 -2.55
CA GLU A 145 8.76 -0.75 -3.43
C GLU A 145 9.32 0.68 -3.47
N TYR A 146 10.63 0.79 -3.25
CA TYR A 146 11.36 2.03 -3.31
C TYR A 146 11.58 2.48 -4.75
N ASN A 147 11.19 3.72 -5.02
CA ASN A 147 11.61 4.49 -6.17
C ASN A 147 11.64 5.98 -5.79
N ALA A 148 12.05 6.84 -6.72
CA ALA A 148 12.19 8.28 -6.46
C ALA A 148 10.86 8.97 -6.07
N ILE A 149 9.71 8.43 -6.48
CA ILE A 149 8.39 8.98 -6.18
C ILE A 149 7.88 8.48 -4.83
N THR A 150 7.94 7.17 -4.57
CA THR A 150 7.52 6.58 -3.28
C THR A 150 8.41 7.02 -2.12
N ALA A 151 9.67 7.37 -2.38
CA ALA A 151 10.56 7.99 -1.41
C ALA A 151 9.93 9.21 -0.73
N ILE A 152 9.18 10.04 -1.48
CA ILE A 152 8.51 11.24 -0.95
C ILE A 152 7.52 10.83 0.17
N GLY A 153 6.69 9.82 -0.07
CA GLY A 153 5.73 9.33 0.93
C GLY A 153 6.40 8.67 2.11
N LEU A 154 7.43 7.86 1.85
CA LEU A 154 8.19 7.15 2.89
C LEU A 154 8.79 8.14 3.90
N PHE A 155 9.45 9.20 3.44
CA PHE A 155 9.98 10.23 4.34
C PHE A 155 8.90 11.10 4.99
N ASN A 156 7.70 11.18 4.41
CA ASN A 156 6.54 11.88 4.98
C ASN A 156 5.64 10.98 5.85
N SER A 157 6.06 9.73 6.11
CA SER A 157 5.33 8.82 7.00
C SER A 157 5.50 9.20 8.46
N MET A 158 4.50 8.86 9.27
CA MET A 158 4.58 8.97 10.73
C MET A 158 5.41 7.86 11.37
N ILE A 159 5.81 6.84 10.62
CA ILE A 159 6.65 5.73 11.09
C ILE A 159 8.12 6.06 10.76
N PRO A 160 8.94 6.41 11.76
CA PRO A 160 10.29 6.93 11.50
C PRO A 160 11.34 5.84 11.26
N ILE A 161 10.97 4.56 11.37
CA ILE A 161 11.91 3.44 11.24
C ILE A 161 11.53 2.63 10.00
N HIS A 162 12.51 2.46 9.12
CA HIS A 162 12.36 1.74 7.86
C HIS A 162 13.28 0.52 7.87
N LEU A 163 12.76 -0.65 7.47
CA LEU A 163 13.56 -1.82 7.16
C LEU A 163 13.52 -2.04 5.65
N LEU A 164 14.69 -2.04 5.02
CA LEU A 164 14.87 -2.22 3.60
C LEU A 164 15.36 -3.66 3.34
N LEU A 165 14.69 -4.38 2.45
CA LEU A 165 15.22 -5.55 1.78
C LEU A 165 15.83 -5.09 0.44
N ILE A 166 17.15 -5.21 0.31
CA ILE A 166 17.88 -4.83 -0.90
C ILE A 166 18.26 -6.10 -1.64
N MET A 167 17.63 -6.33 -2.80
CA MET A 167 17.76 -7.58 -3.56
C MET A 167 17.51 -7.32 -5.05
N ASN A 168 18.10 -8.15 -5.92
CA ASN A 168 17.82 -8.14 -7.35
C ASN A 168 16.49 -8.86 -7.63
N LYS A 169 15.49 -8.15 -8.16
CA LYS A 169 14.18 -8.74 -8.52
C LYS A 169 14.27 -9.84 -9.57
N ALA A 170 15.33 -9.86 -10.38
CA ALA A 170 15.58 -10.89 -11.38
C ALA A 170 16.22 -12.18 -10.83
N SER A 171 16.51 -12.25 -9.52
CA SER A 171 17.06 -13.46 -8.88
C SER A 171 15.99 -14.56 -8.73
N SER A 172 16.40 -15.83 -8.78
CA SER A 172 15.50 -16.98 -8.65
C SER A 172 14.82 -17.07 -7.28
N GLU A 173 15.46 -16.50 -6.25
CA GLU A 173 15.02 -16.56 -4.86
C GLU A 173 14.10 -15.38 -4.49
N PHE A 174 13.87 -14.43 -5.40
CA PHE A 174 13.19 -13.17 -5.10
C PHE A 174 11.79 -13.37 -4.50
N GLU A 175 10.94 -14.17 -5.16
CA GLU A 175 9.54 -14.35 -4.74
C GLU A 175 9.43 -14.97 -3.34
N GLU A 176 10.26 -15.97 -3.03
CA GLU A 176 10.25 -16.61 -1.72
C GLU A 176 10.74 -15.65 -0.62
N ASN A 177 11.80 -14.88 -0.91
CA ASN A 177 12.31 -13.87 0.02
C ASN A 177 11.30 -12.74 0.27
N LEU A 178 10.63 -12.26 -0.79
CA LEU A 178 9.60 -11.23 -0.68
C LEU A 178 8.42 -11.73 0.16
N HIS A 179 7.95 -12.95 -0.07
CA HIS A 179 6.87 -13.55 0.74
C HIS A 179 7.26 -13.62 2.23
N ARG A 180 8.46 -14.13 2.55
CA ARG A 180 8.93 -14.20 3.95
C ARG A 180 9.12 -12.80 4.56
N PHE A 181 9.54 -11.82 3.75
CA PHE A 181 9.68 -10.42 4.18
C PHE A 181 8.31 -9.79 4.50
N GLN A 182 7.29 -10.07 3.69
CA GLN A 182 5.90 -9.67 3.95
C GLN A 182 5.34 -10.31 5.22
N GLU A 183 5.61 -11.60 5.48
CA GLU A 183 5.22 -12.24 6.74
C GLU A 183 5.90 -11.60 7.96
N ALA A 184 7.20 -11.28 7.85
CA ALA A 184 7.91 -10.58 8.91
C ALA A 184 7.36 -9.16 9.14
N ALA A 185 6.95 -8.45 8.08
CA ALA A 185 6.40 -7.09 8.16
C ALA A 185 5.16 -7.02 9.07
N LYS A 186 4.32 -8.06 9.08
CA LYS A 186 3.13 -8.15 9.93
C LYS A 186 3.45 -8.02 11.43
N LEU A 187 4.64 -8.44 11.86
CA LEU A 187 5.09 -8.37 13.26
C LEU A 187 5.44 -6.94 13.71
N PHE A 188 5.60 -6.02 12.77
CA PHE A 188 6.07 -4.64 13.02
C PHE A 188 5.12 -3.57 12.50
N GLN A 189 3.88 -3.92 12.17
CA GLN A 189 2.85 -2.97 11.76
C GLN A 189 2.75 -1.77 12.71
N GLY A 190 2.72 -0.56 12.14
CA GLY A 190 2.68 0.68 12.90
C GLY A 190 3.98 1.08 13.59
N ARG A 191 5.05 0.26 13.52
CA ARG A 191 6.34 0.51 14.19
C ARG A 191 7.51 0.61 13.21
N ILE A 192 7.53 -0.23 12.18
CA ILE A 192 8.57 -0.24 11.14
C ILE A 192 7.90 -0.37 9.78
N LEU A 193 8.28 0.48 8.83
CA LEU A 193 7.90 0.33 7.42
C LEU A 193 8.84 -0.62 6.71
N PHE A 194 8.29 -1.58 5.97
CA PHE A 194 9.08 -2.50 5.19
C PHE A 194 9.17 -2.01 3.75
N ILE A 195 10.38 -1.99 3.21
CA ILE A 195 10.68 -1.38 1.92
C ILE A 195 11.47 -2.38 1.08
N LEU A 196 11.05 -2.60 -0.16
CA LEU A 196 11.82 -3.36 -1.14
C LEU A 196 12.65 -2.39 -1.99
N VAL A 197 13.96 -2.63 -2.10
CA VAL A 197 14.83 -1.89 -3.01
C VAL A 197 15.37 -2.86 -4.06
N ASP A 198 14.94 -2.69 -5.32
CA ASP A 198 15.50 -3.47 -6.42
C ASP A 198 16.92 -3.02 -6.73
N SER A 199 17.89 -3.90 -6.51
CA SER A 199 19.29 -3.64 -6.83
C SER A 199 19.61 -3.73 -8.33
N GLY A 200 18.71 -4.28 -9.14
CA GLY A 200 18.81 -4.27 -10.60
C GLY A 200 18.52 -2.90 -11.22
N VAL A 201 17.87 -1.99 -10.48
CA VAL A 201 17.52 -0.64 -10.94
C VAL A 201 18.66 0.33 -10.64
N LYS A 202 19.31 0.85 -11.68
CA LYS A 202 20.45 1.77 -11.57
C LYS A 202 20.15 3.02 -10.72
N GLN A 203 18.93 3.54 -10.77
CA GLN A 203 18.50 4.70 -10.00
C GLN A 203 18.58 4.46 -8.48
N ASN A 204 18.57 3.20 -8.04
CA ASN A 204 18.65 2.81 -6.63
C ASN A 204 20.09 2.73 -6.11
N GLU A 205 21.12 2.78 -6.97
CA GLU A 205 22.53 2.65 -6.58
C GLU A 205 22.94 3.64 -5.48
N LYS A 206 22.45 4.88 -5.54
CA LYS A 206 22.72 5.91 -4.53
C LYS A 206 22.12 5.55 -3.18
N ALA A 207 20.89 5.03 -3.16
CA ALA A 207 20.21 4.60 -1.94
C ALA A 207 20.92 3.38 -1.31
N ILE A 208 21.39 2.44 -2.13
CA ILE A 208 22.16 1.26 -1.65
C ILE A 208 23.51 1.70 -1.07
N SER A 209 24.21 2.61 -1.77
CA SER A 209 25.53 3.11 -1.36
C SER A 209 25.51 3.90 -0.05
N PHE A 210 24.37 4.53 0.29
CA PHE A 210 24.18 5.21 1.57
C PHE A 210 24.45 4.26 2.75
N PHE A 211 23.96 3.02 2.65
CA PHE A 211 24.16 1.95 3.65
C PHE A 211 25.53 1.26 3.56
N LYS A 212 26.45 1.80 2.75
CA LYS A 212 27.80 1.28 2.53
C LYS A 212 27.85 -0.18 2.06
N LEU A 213 26.75 -0.68 1.47
CA LEU A 213 26.64 -2.02 0.91
C LEU A 213 27.20 -2.05 -0.52
N LYS A 214 27.94 -3.12 -0.82
CA LYS A 214 28.39 -3.45 -2.19
C LYS A 214 27.41 -4.41 -2.84
N MET A 215 27.36 -4.42 -4.17
CA MET A 215 26.53 -5.37 -4.93
C MET A 215 26.87 -6.84 -4.62
N SER A 216 28.12 -7.14 -4.25
CA SER A 216 28.56 -8.50 -3.86
C SER A 216 28.06 -8.94 -2.47
N GLU A 217 27.52 -8.02 -1.67
CA GLU A 217 26.99 -8.27 -0.32
C GLU A 217 25.45 -8.41 -0.34
N LEU A 218 24.83 -8.32 -1.52
CA LEU A 218 23.40 -8.48 -1.69
C LEU A 218 23.03 -9.95 -1.90
N PRO A 219 21.86 -10.41 -1.41
CA PRO A 219 20.82 -9.62 -0.75
C PRO A 219 21.20 -9.18 0.67
N ALA A 220 20.63 -8.06 1.12
CA ALA A 220 20.91 -7.52 2.46
C ALA A 220 19.66 -6.86 3.06
N LEU A 221 19.61 -6.84 4.39
CA LEU A 221 18.73 -5.97 5.15
C LEU A 221 19.47 -4.70 5.54
N ALA A 222 18.78 -3.56 5.48
CA ALA A 222 19.24 -2.32 6.06
C ALA A 222 18.11 -1.72 6.91
N ILE A 223 18.38 -1.37 8.16
CA ILE A 223 17.42 -0.68 9.02
C ILE A 223 17.86 0.76 9.17
N TYR A 224 16.93 1.70 9.08
CA TYR A 224 17.17 3.14 9.06
C TYR A 224 16.16 3.87 9.92
N GLN A 225 16.63 4.85 10.69
CA GLN A 225 15.81 5.78 11.46
C GLN A 225 15.91 7.17 10.85
N THR A 226 14.78 7.72 10.40
CA THR A 226 14.70 8.98 9.64
C THR A 226 15.06 10.23 10.44
N LEU A 227 14.90 10.20 11.76
CA LEU A 227 15.02 11.40 12.61
C LEU A 227 16.49 11.82 12.87
N ASP A 228 17.40 10.85 12.94
CA ASP A 228 18.79 11.05 13.34
C ASP A 228 19.79 10.33 12.43
N ASP A 229 19.33 9.90 11.25
CA ASP A 229 20.12 9.22 10.22
C ASP A 229 20.90 8.00 10.72
N LYS A 230 20.38 7.31 11.74
CA LYS A 230 20.95 6.07 12.25
C LYS A 230 20.56 4.90 11.37
N TRP A 231 21.52 4.04 11.09
CA TRP A 231 21.27 2.82 10.34
C TRP A 231 22.20 1.68 10.74
N ASP A 232 21.78 0.46 10.42
CA ASP A 232 22.61 -0.75 10.50
C ASP A 232 22.30 -1.66 9.30
N THR A 233 23.21 -2.58 8.98
CA THR A 233 23.07 -3.49 7.85
C THR A 233 23.39 -4.93 8.20
N LEU A 234 22.71 -5.85 7.53
CA LEU A 234 22.88 -7.28 7.69
C LEU A 234 22.83 -7.95 6.31
N PRO A 235 23.98 -8.28 5.70
CA PRO A 235 24.02 -9.19 4.55
C PRO A 235 23.37 -10.52 4.89
N ILE A 236 22.56 -11.04 3.98
CA ILE A 236 21.81 -12.28 4.15
C ILE A 236 21.96 -13.16 2.91
N THR A 237 21.72 -14.46 3.07
CA THR A 237 21.56 -15.35 1.91
C THR A 237 20.09 -15.49 1.54
N GLU A 238 19.23 -15.54 2.56
CA GLU A 238 17.78 -15.60 2.45
C GLU A 238 17.14 -14.86 3.62
N VAL A 239 15.88 -14.48 3.46
CA VAL A 239 15.05 -13.87 4.49
C VAL A 239 14.57 -14.97 5.41
N LEU A 240 15.03 -14.94 6.66
CA LEU A 240 14.51 -15.74 7.76
C LEU A 240 13.74 -14.83 8.72
N ILE A 241 12.48 -15.16 9.00
CA ILE A 241 11.59 -14.30 9.83
C ILE A 241 12.20 -14.03 11.21
N GLU A 242 12.78 -15.05 11.85
CA GLU A 242 13.45 -14.92 13.15
C GLU A 242 14.66 -13.98 13.07
N GLN A 243 15.43 -14.04 11.97
CA GLN A 243 16.58 -13.15 11.77
C GLN A 243 16.14 -11.70 11.56
N VAL A 244 15.10 -11.48 10.76
CA VAL A 244 14.49 -10.14 10.60
C VAL A 244 14.03 -9.61 11.95
N GLN A 245 13.32 -10.43 12.72
CA GLN A 245 12.82 -10.04 14.03
C GLN A 245 13.96 -9.67 14.98
N ASN A 246 14.98 -10.52 15.10
CA ASN A 246 16.13 -10.27 15.95
C ASN A 246 16.90 -9.00 15.54
N PHE A 247 17.04 -8.76 14.24
CA PHE A 247 17.71 -7.58 13.71
C PHE A 247 16.94 -6.30 14.06
N CYS A 248 15.64 -6.26 13.79
CA CYS A 248 14.76 -5.14 14.15
C CYS A 248 14.74 -4.90 15.67
N ASP A 249 14.54 -5.95 16.47
CA ASP A 249 14.50 -5.84 17.93
C ASP A 249 15.84 -5.38 18.51
N GLY A 250 16.96 -5.77 17.90
CA GLY A 250 18.30 -5.31 18.27
C GLY A 250 18.44 -3.81 18.07
N PHE A 251 18.08 -3.31 16.88
CA PHE A 251 18.12 -1.89 16.55
C PHE A 251 17.21 -1.06 17.46
N LEU A 252 15.97 -1.50 17.68
CA LEU A 252 15.00 -0.83 18.57
C LEU A 252 15.49 -0.74 20.03
N LYS A 253 16.32 -1.70 20.47
CA LYS A 253 16.95 -1.70 21.81
C LYS A 253 18.25 -0.90 21.87
N GLY A 254 18.68 -0.29 20.77
CA GLY A 254 19.94 0.45 20.67
C GLY A 254 21.19 -0.44 20.69
N LYS A 255 21.06 -1.75 20.44
CA LYS A 255 22.21 -2.66 20.34
C LYS A 255 22.80 -2.61 18.94
N GLY A 256 24.10 -2.31 18.82
CA GLY A 256 24.86 -2.55 17.59
C GLY A 256 24.89 -1.41 16.57
N LEU A 257 24.49 -0.20 16.94
CA LEU A 257 24.68 0.97 16.06
C LEU A 257 26.16 1.12 15.71
N ARG A 258 26.51 0.98 14.43
CA ARG A 258 27.78 1.51 13.94
C ARG A 258 27.71 3.02 14.15
N GLU A 259 28.53 3.56 15.04
CA GLU A 259 28.60 5.01 15.28
C GLU A 259 29.02 5.69 13.97
N ASN A 260 28.11 6.48 13.37
CA ASN A 260 28.37 7.31 12.20
C ASN A 260 29.25 8.52 12.56
N HIS A 261 30.45 8.27 13.09
CA HIS A 261 31.47 9.30 13.29
C HIS A 261 32.47 9.27 12.12
N GLU A 262 32.12 9.90 11.01
CA GLU A 262 33.15 10.45 10.11
C GLU A 262 33.60 11.79 10.72
N SER A 263 34.74 11.75 11.41
CA SER A 263 35.55 12.92 11.68
C SER A 263 35.88 13.60 10.35
N GLU A 264 35.50 14.87 10.21
CA GLU A 264 35.99 15.73 9.14
C GLU A 264 37.51 15.68 9.11
N GLU A 265 38.06 14.98 8.12
CA GLU A 265 39.47 15.02 7.81
C GLU A 265 39.80 16.44 7.38
N LYS A 266 40.42 17.20 8.29
CA LYS A 266 41.01 18.52 8.03
C LYS A 266 41.90 18.40 6.80
N THR A 267 41.42 18.90 5.67
CA THR A 267 42.26 19.23 4.53
C THR A 267 43.19 20.36 4.96
N SER A 268 44.42 19.96 5.29
CA SER A 268 45.54 20.87 5.48
C SER A 268 45.75 21.68 4.21
N LYS A 269 45.38 22.96 4.27
CA LYS A 269 45.79 23.99 3.32
C LYS A 269 47.33 24.11 3.39
N VAL A 270 48.04 23.51 2.44
CA VAL A 270 49.43 23.85 2.17
C VAL A 270 49.42 24.99 1.17
N GLU A 271 49.68 26.20 1.65
CA GLU A 271 50.12 27.32 0.83
C GLU A 271 51.53 27.04 0.30
N LEU A 272 51.68 27.06 -1.03
CA LEU A 272 52.87 27.48 -1.74
C LEU A 272 52.44 28.17 -3.04
#